data_AF-A0A1H7WLU8-F1
#
_entry.id   AF-A0A1H7WLU8-F1
#
_cell.length_a   1.000
_cell.length_b   1.000
_cell.length_c   1.000
_cell.angle_alpha   90.00
_cell.angle_beta   90.00
_cell.angle_gamma   90.00
#
_symmetry.space_group_name_H-M   'P 1'
#
loop_
_entity.id
_entity.type
_entity.pdbx_description
1 polymer ?
#
loop_
_entity_poly.entity_id
_entity_poly.type
_entity_poly.pdbx_seq_one_letter_code
_entity_poly.pdbx_strand_id
1 'polypeptide(L)' 'MKLIKTISTRRLTILISAILLVVGLFFGLQFYFSYLETKTLAEECYDKGGMPELKKSGVKIIYFSCEMDG' A
#
# COMPACT_ATOMS: atom_id res chain seq x y z
N MET A 1 -12.66 27.81 -17.51
CA MET A 1 -13.41 26.57 -17.84
C MET A 1 -13.62 26.36 -19.36
N LYS A 2 -12.60 26.52 -20.22
CA LYS A 2 -12.73 26.27 -21.68
C LYS A 2 -11.98 25.02 -22.19
N LEU A 3 -11.16 24.38 -21.35
CA LEU A 3 -10.28 23.25 -21.73
C LEU A 3 -11.04 21.98 -22.15
N ILE A 4 -12.27 21.79 -21.67
CA ILE A 4 -13.07 20.57 -21.92
C ILE A 4 -13.78 20.64 -23.30
N LYS A 5 -13.92 21.84 -23.89
CA LYS A 5 -14.80 22.07 -25.04
C LYS A 5 -14.27 21.50 -26.37
N THR A 6 -13.03 21.01 -26.42
CA THR A 6 -12.37 20.57 -27.67
C THR A 6 -11.72 19.18 -27.58
N ILE A 7 -11.90 18.44 -26.49
CA ILE A 7 -11.42 17.06 -26.38
C ILE A 7 -12.54 16.11 -26.75
N SER A 8 -12.32 15.29 -27.78
CA SER A 8 -13.22 14.19 -28.13
C SER A 8 -13.46 13.32 -26.88
N THR A 9 -14.73 13.10 -26.52
CA THR A 9 -15.16 12.33 -25.34
C THR A 9 -14.45 10.98 -25.26
N ARG A 10 -14.19 10.34 -26.41
CA ARG A 10 -13.44 9.08 -26.52
C ARG A 10 -11.99 9.19 -26.01
N ARG A 11 -11.28 10.27 -26.34
CA ARG A 11 -9.91 10.50 -25.87
C ARG A 11 -9.86 10.79 -24.37
N LEU A 12 -10.86 11.50 -23.85
CA LEU A 12 -10.99 11.78 -22.43
C LEU A 12 -11.20 10.49 -21.61
N THR A 13 -12.10 9.61 -22.07
CA THR A 13 -12.35 8.33 -21.38
C THR A 13 -11.10 7.44 -21.35
N ILE A 14 -10.35 7.37 -22.45
CA ILE A 14 -9.10 6.59 -22.49
C ILE A 14 -8.09 7.13 -21.49
N LEU A 15 -7.88 8.46 -21.47
CA LEU A 15 -6.99 9.13 -20.51
C LEU A 15 -7.39 8.86 -19.07
N ILE A 16 -8.68 8.99 -18.73
CA ILE A 16 -9.18 8.72 -17.38
C ILE A 16 -8.96 7.25 -17.01
N SER A 17 -9.23 6.30 -17.91
CA SER A 17 -9.02 4.88 -17.63
C SER A 17 -7.54 4.55 -17.39
N ALA A 18 -6.64 5.16 -18.17
CA ALA A 18 -5.20 4.97 -18.00
C ALA A 18 -4.73 5.54 -16.66
N ILE A 19 -5.21 6.72 -16.27
CA ILE A 19 -4.91 7.32 -14.96
C ILE A 19 -5.42 6.41 -13.83
N LEU A 20 -6.65 5.91 -13.92
CA LEU A 20 -7.22 5.02 -12.91
C LEU A 20 -6.42 3.72 -12.77
N LEU A 21 -5.95 3.14 -13.89
CA LEU A 21 -5.10 1.96 -13.86
C LEU A 21 -3.76 2.23 -13.16
N VAL A 22 -3.12 3.36 -13.47
CA VAL A 22 -1.84 3.73 -12.85
C VAL A 22 -2.02 3.98 -11.35
N VAL A 23 -3.10 4.69 -10.96
CA VAL A 23 -3.41 4.93 -9.55
C VAL A 23 -3.70 3.62 -8.82
N GLY A 24 -4.51 2.73 -9.41
CA GLY A 24 -4.81 1.42 -8.83
C GLY A 24 -3.55 0.57 -8.63
N LEU A 25 -2.66 0.54 -9.62
CA LEU A 25 -1.37 -0.15 -9.52
C LEU A 25 -0.50 0.46 -8.41
N PHE A 26 -0.43 1.78 -8.34
CA PHE A 26 0.37 2.49 -7.34
C PHE A 26 -0.09 2.17 -5.91
N PHE A 27 -1.40 2.24 -5.64
CA PHE A 27 -1.95 1.85 -4.34
C PHE A 27 -1.74 0.36 -4.06
N GLY A 28 -1.98 -0.52 -5.04
CA GLY A 28 -1.76 -1.96 -4.90
C GLY A 28 -0.31 -2.28 -4.50
N LEU A 29 0.67 -1.64 -5.12
CA LEU A 29 2.09 -1.78 -4.77
C LEU A 29 2.37 -1.30 -3.35
N GLN A 30 1.84 -0.12 -2.95
CA GLN A 30 2.00 0.40 -1.59
C GLN A 30 1.47 -0.58 -0.53
N PHE A 31 0.30 -1.19 -0.76
CA PHE A 31 -0.25 -2.22 0.13
C PHE A 31 0.60 -3.49 0.15
N TYR A 32 1.06 -3.95 -1.01
CA TYR A 32 1.88 -5.15 -1.13
C TYR A 32 3.21 -5.03 -0.38
N PHE A 33 3.93 -3.91 -0.56
CA PHE A 33 5.18 -3.66 0.16
C PHE A 33 4.96 -3.52 1.66
N SER A 34 3.90 -2.83 2.10
CA SER A 34 3.53 -2.74 3.52
C SER A 34 3.26 -4.11 4.14
N TYR A 35 2.58 -4.99 3.40
CA TYR A 35 2.31 -6.36 3.84
C TYR A 35 3.61 -7.15 3.98
N LEU A 36 4.48 -7.11 2.97
CA LEU A 36 5.77 -7.79 3.01
C LEU A 36 6.62 -7.34 4.19
N GLU A 37 6.77 -6.03 4.39
CA GLU A 37 7.56 -5.46 5.49
C GLU A 37 7.05 -5.93 6.87
N THR A 38 5.73 -5.91 7.05
CA THR A 38 5.10 -6.37 8.30
C THR A 38 5.33 -7.85 8.52
N LYS A 39 5.18 -8.64 7.45
CA LYS A 39 5.34 -10.08 7.50
C LYS A 39 6.79 -10.43 7.87
N THR A 40 7.77 -9.81 7.21
CA THR A 40 9.19 -10.08 7.49
C THR A 40 9.55 -9.73 8.94
N LEU A 41 9.08 -8.59 9.46
CA LEU A 41 9.33 -8.21 10.84
C LEU A 41 8.68 -9.18 11.85
N ALA A 42 7.46 -9.61 11.56
CA ALA A 42 6.75 -10.59 12.39
C ALA A 42 7.45 -11.96 12.36
N GLU A 43 7.84 -12.45 11.18
CA GLU A 43 8.57 -13.72 11.02
C GLU A 43 9.91 -13.68 11.77
N GLU A 44 10.69 -12.60 11.65
CA GLU A 44 11.94 -12.45 12.41
C GLU A 44 11.74 -12.45 13.94
N CYS A 45 10.58 -11.98 14.42
CA CYS A 45 10.22 -12.04 15.84
C CYS A 45 9.82 -13.46 16.27
N TYR A 46 9.00 -14.14 15.47
CA TYR A 46 8.62 -15.53 15.70
C TYR A 46 9.82 -16.47 15.68
N ASP A 47 10.78 -16.25 14.77
CA ASP A 47 12.02 -17.04 14.68
C ASP A 47 12.88 -16.93 15.95
N LYS A 48 12.75 -15.82 16.69
CA LYS A 48 13.41 -15.61 17.98
C LYS A 48 12.60 -16.16 19.17
N GLY A 49 11.42 -16.72 18.92
CA GLY A 49 10.51 -17.22 19.94
C GLY A 49 9.69 -16.14 20.64
N GLY A 50 9.54 -14.95 20.03
CA GLY A 50 8.71 -13.86 20.57
C GLY A 50 7.36 -13.72 19.88
N MET A 51 6.47 -12.95 20.49
CA MET A 51 5.20 -12.50 19.92
C MET A 51 5.32 -11.06 19.38
N PRO A 52 5.05 -10.84 18.08
CA PRO A 52 5.10 -9.50 17.50
C PRO A 52 3.85 -8.67 17.85
N GLU A 53 4.03 -7.50 18.47
CA GLU A 53 3.00 -6.46 18.58
C GLU A 53 3.22 -5.41 17.49
N LEU A 54 2.21 -5.21 16.63
CA LEU A 54 2.33 -4.29 15.51
C LEU A 54 1.11 -3.36 15.43
N LYS A 55 1.38 -2.05 15.26
CA LYS A 55 0.37 -1.03 15.00
C LYS A 55 0.65 -0.39 13.65
N LYS A 56 -0.40 -0.28 12.83
CA LYS A 56 -0.37 0.38 11.52
C LYS A 56 -1.23 1.63 11.52
N SER A 57 -0.80 2.61 10.73
CA SER A 57 -1.65 3.70 10.25
C SER A 57 -1.66 3.65 8.72
N GLY A 58 -2.76 3.16 8.16
CA GLY A 58 -2.88 2.87 6.73
C GLY A 58 -1.88 1.80 6.28
N VAL A 59 -1.02 2.14 5.30
CA VAL A 59 0.05 1.27 4.78
C VAL A 59 1.37 1.41 5.56
N LYS A 60 1.45 2.29 6.56
CA LYS A 60 2.69 2.52 7.30
C LYS A 60 2.64 1.86 8.67
N ILE A 61 3.73 1.17 9.03
CA ILE A 61 3.95 0.68 10.39
C ILE A 61 4.30 1.89 11.26
N ILE A 62 3.52 2.10 12.33
CA ILE A 62 3.76 3.21 13.29
C ILE A 62 4.44 2.72 14.57
N TYR A 63 4.29 1.44 14.89
CA TYR A 63 4.92 0.81 16.02
C TYR A 63 5.08 -0.68 15.74
N PHE A 64 6.24 -1.21 16.10
CA PHE A 64 6.54 -2.62 16.09
C PHE A 64 7.34 -2.94 17.34
N SER A 65 6.93 -3.99 18.05
CA SER A 65 7.63 -4.57 19.19
C SER A 65 7.64 -6.08 19.05
N CYS A 66 8.67 -6.72 19.57
CA CYS A 66 8.78 -8.17 19.66
C CYS A 66 8.86 -8.51 21.14
N GLU A 67 7.75 -8.96 21.71
CA GLU A 67 7.67 -9.34 23.11
C GLU A 67 8.15 -10.78 23.24
N MET A 68 9.24 -10.99 23.99
CA MET A 68 9.79 -12.33 24.17
C MET A 68 8.93 -13.05 25.22
N ASP A 69 8.40 -14.23 24.87
CA ASP A 69 7.75 -15.10 25.86
C ASP A 69 8.85 -15.73 26.73
N GLY A 70 9.24 -15.01 27.78
CA GLY A 70 10.19 -15.44 28.81
C GLY A 70 9.53 -16.23 29.93
#